data_AF-A0A6A4VBY8-F1
#
_entry.id   AF-A0A6A4VBY8-F1
#
_cell.length_a   1.000
_cell.length_b   1.000
_cell.length_c   1.000
_cell.angle_alpha   90.00
_cell.angle_beta   90.00
_cell.angle_gamma   90.00
#
_symmetry.space_group_name_H-M   'P 1'
#
loop_
_entity.id
_entity.type
_entity.pdbx_description
1 polymer ?
#
loop_
_entity_poly.entity_id
_entity_poly.type
_entity_poly.pdbx_seq_one_letter_code
_entity_poly.pdbx_strand_id
1 'polypeptide(L)'
;MALTRWPRGFHGLVPVTLLVVVVMVLITRWPYPDFELCWSLLDGLRIGIPCEPNHYLRIAYGPDWASPPQKKWDYRTGRFNVVRNGYWPEEMRNEVFQTFEV
;
A
#
# COMPACT_ATOMS: atom_id res chain seq x y z
N MET A 1 10.92 5.28 -12.95
CA MET A 1 10.82 3.87 -12.49
C MET A 1 12.02 3.57 -11.60
N ALA A 2 11.85 3.66 -10.28
CA ALA A 2 12.92 3.42 -9.33
C ALA A 2 12.97 1.92 -9.01
N LEU A 3 13.98 1.23 -9.54
CA LEU A 3 14.33 -0.14 -9.19
C LEU A 3 14.82 -0.14 -7.73
N THR A 4 14.04 -0.69 -6.81
CA THR A 4 14.48 -0.94 -5.44
C THR A 4 15.52 -2.07 -5.46
N ARG A 5 16.80 -1.69 -5.52
CA ARG A 5 17.95 -2.60 -5.43
C ARG A 5 18.07 -3.09 -3.98
N TRP A 6 17.64 -4.32 -3.71
CA TRP A 6 17.78 -4.95 -2.40
C TRP A 6 19.26 -5.30 -2.10
N PRO A 7 19.71 -5.22 -0.84
CA PRO A 7 21.09 -5.54 -0.47
C PRO A 7 21.31 -7.06 -0.59
N ARG A 8 22.35 -7.45 -1.32
CA ARG A 8 22.81 -8.84 -1.40
C ARG A 8 23.30 -9.29 -0.02
N GLY A 9 22.73 -10.35 0.57
CA GLY A 9 23.28 -10.92 1.79
C GLY A 9 22.43 -11.85 2.66
N PHE A 10 21.15 -12.13 2.35
CA PHE A 10 20.35 -13.04 3.17
C PHE A 10 20.31 -14.46 2.57
N HIS A 11 21.31 -15.28 2.88
CA HIS A 11 21.29 -16.73 2.66
C HIS A 11 20.81 -17.43 3.94
N GLY A 12 19.55 -17.84 3.96
CA GLY A 12 18.97 -18.65 5.03
C GLY A 12 17.54 -19.06 4.67
N LEU A 13 17.18 -20.32 4.97
CA LEU A 13 15.83 -20.88 4.80
C LEU A 13 14.78 -19.84 5.24
N VAL A 14 14.01 -19.34 4.27
CA VAL A 14 12.91 -18.41 4.51
C VAL A 14 11.86 -19.19 5.30
N PRO A 15 11.64 -18.90 6.60
CA PRO A 15 10.70 -19.67 7.39
C PRO A 15 9.30 -19.51 6.79
N VAL A 16 8.46 -20.56 6.87
CA VAL A 16 7.11 -20.60 6.27
C VAL A 16 6.27 -19.37 6.64
N THR A 17 6.46 -18.84 7.84
CA THR A 17 5.89 -17.57 8.30
C THR A 17 6.31 -16.37 7.46
N LEU A 18 7.59 -16.27 7.08
CA LEU A 18 8.09 -15.22 6.20
C LEU A 18 7.54 -15.38 4.77
N LEU A 19 7.38 -16.61 4.29
CA LEU A 19 6.75 -16.88 2.98
C LEU A 19 5.28 -16.43 2.96
N VAL A 20 4.51 -16.75 4.01
CA VAL A 20 3.11 -16.31 4.16
C VAL A 20 3.02 -14.78 4.27
N VAL A 21 3.93 -14.14 4.99
CA VAL A 21 3.99 -12.67 5.12
C VAL A 21 4.32 -12.02 3.77
N VAL A 22 5.29 -12.55 3.02
CA VAL A 22 5.63 -12.05 1.67
C VAL A 22 4.44 -12.21 0.72
N VAL A 23 3.75 -13.35 0.74
CA VAL A 23 2.55 -13.59 -0.08
C VAL A 23 1.40 -12.65 0.30
N MET A 24 1.15 -12.42 1.60
CA MET A 24 0.12 -11.48 2.04
C MET A 24 0.39 -10.04 1.58
N VAL A 25 1.66 -9.60 1.59
CA VAL A 25 2.06 -8.26 1.13
C VAL A 25 1.86 -8.09 -0.39
N LEU A 26 1.87 -9.17 -1.16
CA LEU A 26 1.70 -9.14 -2.62
C LEU A 26 0.23 -9.20 -3.08
N ILE A 27 -0.74 -9.48 -2.20
CA ILE A 27 -2.15 -9.66 -2.60
C ILE A 27 -2.95 -8.35 -2.62
N THR A 28 -2.52 -7.30 -1.92
CA THR A 28 -3.26 -6.04 -1.86
C THR A 28 -2.41 -4.88 -2.34
N ARG A 29 -3.04 -3.96 -3.09
CA ARG A 29 -2.43 -2.69 -3.50
C ARG A 29 -3.31 -1.54 -3.11
N TRP A 30 -2.63 -0.45 -2.78
CA TRP A 30 -3.20 0.83 -2.44
C TRP A 30 -2.90 1.82 -3.58
N PRO A 31 -3.80 2.02 -4.55
CA PRO A 31 -3.63 3.05 -5.56
C PRO A 31 -3.76 4.43 -4.90
N TYR A 32 -2.70 5.23 -4.97
CA TYR A 32 -2.75 6.63 -4.56
C TYR A 32 -2.70 7.51 -5.82
N PRO A 33 -3.62 8.47 -6.01
CA PRO A 33 -3.44 9.49 -7.03
C PRO A 33 -2.25 10.38 -6.68
N ASP A 34 -1.62 10.96 -7.69
CA ASP A 34 -0.70 12.07 -7.48
C ASP A 34 -1.48 13.29 -6.98
N PHE A 35 -0.90 14.06 -6.06
CA PHE A 35 -1.49 15.29 -5.56
C PHE A 35 -0.40 16.30 -5.21
N GLU A 36 -0.76 17.57 -5.34
CA GLU A 36 0.09 18.68 -4.93
C GLU A 36 -0.11 19.01 -3.45
N LEU A 37 0.94 19.54 -2.82
CA LEU A 37 0.89 19.98 -1.43
C LEU A 37 0.71 21.50 -1.36
N CYS A 38 -0.27 21.91 -0.58
CA CYS A 38 -0.58 23.29 -0.23
C CYS A 38 -0.31 23.54 1.26
N TRP A 39 0.05 24.76 1.61
CA TRP A 39 0.24 25.14 3.01
C TRP A 39 -1.11 25.27 3.73
N SER A 40 -1.18 24.73 4.94
CA SER A 40 -2.28 24.91 5.88
C SER A 40 -1.76 25.15 7.29
N LEU A 41 -2.65 25.49 8.22
CA LEU A 41 -2.35 25.73 9.62
C LEU A 41 -3.06 24.67 10.47
N LEU A 42 -2.31 23.97 11.32
CA LEU A 42 -2.83 23.05 12.32
C LEU A 42 -2.25 23.43 13.68
N ASP A 43 -3.10 23.91 14.58
CA ASP A 43 -2.70 24.34 15.93
C ASP A 43 -1.50 25.31 15.93
N GLY A 44 -1.54 26.32 15.04
CA GLY A 44 -0.46 27.28 14.86
C GLY A 44 0.76 26.78 14.08
N LEU A 45 0.85 25.47 13.80
CA LEU A 45 1.90 24.90 12.99
C LEU A 45 1.54 24.94 11.51
N ARG A 46 2.46 25.42 10.67
CA ARG A 46 2.30 25.38 9.22
C ARG A 46 2.63 23.96 8.71
N ILE A 47 1.65 23.30 8.11
CA ILE A 47 1.77 21.94 7.58
C ILE A 47 1.44 21.89 6.09
N GLY A 48 2.01 20.92 5.37
CA GLY A 48 1.64 20.62 3.99
C GLY A 48 0.46 19.65 3.97
N ILE A 49 -0.62 20.02 3.30
CA ILE A 49 -1.79 19.16 3.06
C ILE A 49 -2.04 19.03 1.55
N PRO A 50 -2.74 17.99 1.07
CA PRO A 50 -3.18 17.95 -0.32
C PRO A 50 -3.96 19.22 -0.69
N CYS A 51 -3.69 19.81 -1.86
CA CYS A 51 -4.42 21.01 -2.32
C CYS A 51 -5.93 20.75 -2.52
N GLU A 52 -6.32 19.49 -2.73
CA GLU A 52 -7.72 19.03 -2.71
C GLU A 52 -7.98 18.03 -1.57
N PRO A 53 -8.09 18.48 -0.30
CA PRO A 53 -8.19 17.59 0.86
C PRO A 53 -9.40 16.66 0.81
N ASN A 54 -10.54 17.18 0.34
CA ASN A 54 -11.78 16.43 0.24
C ASN A 54 -11.69 15.25 -0.74
N HIS A 55 -10.98 15.43 -1.85
CA HIS A 55 -10.76 14.37 -2.83
C HIS A 55 -9.86 13.28 -2.24
N TYR A 56 -8.76 13.70 -1.61
CA TYR A 56 -7.83 12.80 -0.91
C TYR A 56 -8.53 11.96 0.16
N LEU A 57 -9.35 12.60 1.01
CA LEU A 57 -10.06 11.93 2.10
C LEU A 57 -11.10 10.94 1.58
N ARG A 58 -11.88 11.29 0.55
CA ARG A 58 -12.86 10.38 -0.03
C ARG A 58 -12.24 9.15 -0.66
N ILE A 59 -11.09 9.29 -1.31
CA ILE A 59 -10.37 8.14 -1.86
C ILE A 59 -9.85 7.24 -0.73
N ALA A 60 -9.24 7.81 0.31
CA ALA A 60 -8.62 7.03 1.37
C ALA A 60 -9.64 6.36 2.31
N TYR A 61 -10.73 7.06 2.64
CA TYR A 61 -11.67 6.70 3.70
C TYR A 61 -13.11 6.50 3.24
N GLY A 62 -13.42 6.76 1.96
CA GLY A 62 -14.75 6.61 1.39
C GLY A 62 -15.61 7.87 1.46
N PRO A 63 -16.82 7.84 0.88
CA PRO A 63 -17.70 9.00 0.80
C PRO A 63 -18.11 9.55 2.18
N ASP A 64 -18.30 8.66 3.16
CA ASP A 64 -18.72 9.01 4.52
C ASP A 64 -17.55 9.21 5.49
N TRP A 65 -16.38 9.63 4.99
CA TRP A 65 -15.14 9.74 5.77
C TRP A 65 -15.25 10.59 7.05
N ALA A 66 -16.17 11.56 7.08
CA ALA A 66 -16.40 12.45 8.22
C ALA A 66 -17.27 11.81 9.32
N SER A 67 -17.88 10.65 9.03
CA SER A 67 -18.70 9.94 9.99
C SER A 67 -17.83 9.06 10.90
N PRO A 68 -18.21 8.89 12.19
CA PRO A 68 -17.51 7.97 13.07
C PRO A 68 -17.42 6.56 12.46
N PRO A 69 -16.28 5.86 12.58
CA PRO A 69 -16.15 4.51 12.05
C PRO A 69 -17.18 3.59 12.69
N GLN A 70 -18.02 2.94 11.88
CA GLN A 70 -19.04 2.00 12.38
C GLN A 70 -18.44 0.66 12.86
N LYS A 71 -17.20 0.36 12.47
CA LYS A 71 -16.45 -0.84 12.82
C LYS A 71 -15.07 -0.45 13.32
N LYS A 72 -14.43 -1.32 14.10
CA LYS A 72 -13.04 -1.17 14.50
C LYS A 72 -12.17 -1.03 13.25
N TRP A 73 -11.54 0.13 13.09
CA TRP A 73 -10.71 0.43 11.93
C TRP A 73 -9.34 -0.27 12.07
N ASP A 74 -8.93 -0.98 11.01
CA ASP A 74 -7.61 -1.61 10.90
C ASP A 74 -6.84 -0.95 9.76
N TYR A 75 -5.61 -0.51 10.00
CA TYR A 75 -4.83 0.24 9.01
C TYR A 75 -4.41 -0.58 7.79
N ARG A 76 -4.44 -1.92 7.88
CA ARG A 76 -4.09 -2.88 6.81
C ARG A 76 -5.29 -3.21 5.94
N THR A 77 -6.49 -3.33 6.52
CA THR A 77 -7.67 -3.86 5.83
C THR A 77 -8.88 -2.93 5.82
N GLY A 78 -8.94 -1.98 6.75
CA GLY A 78 -10.07 -1.07 6.96
C GLY A 78 -10.03 0.18 6.09
N ARG A 79 -9.15 0.21 5.10
CA ARG A 79 -9.01 1.37 4.24
C ARG A 79 -9.84 1.20 2.96
N PHE A 80 -10.44 2.29 2.45
CA PHE A 80 -11.51 2.19 1.44
C PHE A 80 -11.01 1.82 0.03
N ASN A 81 -9.85 2.32 -0.38
CA ASN A 81 -9.33 2.06 -1.73
C ASN A 81 -8.48 0.78 -1.86
N VAL A 82 -8.47 -0.12 -0.86
CA VAL A 82 -7.71 -1.37 -1.00
C VAL A 82 -8.28 -2.15 -2.19
N VAL A 83 -7.42 -2.41 -3.17
CA VAL A 83 -7.74 -3.28 -4.30
C VAL A 83 -6.94 -4.57 -4.16
N ARG A 84 -7.58 -5.70 -4.48
CA ARG A 84 -6.86 -6.95 -4.64
C ARG A 84 -5.93 -6.83 -5.84
N ASN A 85 -4.65 -7.11 -5.66
CA ASN A 85 -3.75 -7.31 -6.78
C ASN A 85 -4.31 -8.42 -7.66
N GLY A 86 -4.26 -8.17 -8.97
CA GLY A 86 -4.58 -9.20 -9.96
C GLY A 86 -3.62 -10.37 -9.84
N TYR A 87 -4.00 -11.50 -10.45
CA TYR A 87 -3.14 -12.66 -10.56
C TYR A 87 -2.33 -12.56 -11.84
N TRP A 88 -1.05 -12.89 -11.77
CA TRP A 88 -0.27 -13.15 -12.98
C TRP A 88 -0.75 -14.46 -13.62
N PRO A 89 -1.17 -14.45 -14.89
CA PRO A 89 -1.44 -15.65 -15.68
C PRO A 89 -0.25 -16.61 -15.63
N GLU A 90 -0.52 -17.91 -15.73
CA GLU A 90 0.48 -18.96 -15.53
C GLU A 90 1.65 -18.81 -16.50
N GLU A 91 1.38 -18.33 -17.71
CA GLU A 91 2.34 -18.13 -18.79
C GLU A 91 3.38 -17.06 -18.45
N MET A 92 3.00 -16.04 -17.66
CA MET A 92 3.89 -14.95 -17.28
C MET A 92 4.65 -15.21 -15.98
N ARG A 93 4.35 -16.30 -15.27
CA ARG A 93 4.94 -16.59 -13.95
C ARG A 93 6.44 -16.76 -14.01
N ASN A 94 6.97 -17.41 -15.04
CA ASN A 94 8.40 -17.63 -15.20
C ASN A 94 9.20 -16.33 -15.44
N GLU A 95 8.54 -15.29 -15.92
CA GLU A 95 9.17 -13.99 -16.17
C GLU A 95 9.13 -13.08 -14.93
N VAL A 96 8.04 -13.14 -14.16
CA VAL A 96 7.82 -12.25 -13.00
C VAL A 96 8.27 -12.85 -11.67
N PHE A 97 8.33 -14.17 -11.54
CA PHE A 97 8.83 -14.85 -10.36
C PHE A 97 10.27 -15.31 -10.57
N GLN A 98 11.17 -14.87 -9.70
CA GLN A 98 12.53 -15.38 -9.64
C GLN A 98 12.65 -16.36 -8.48
N THR A 99 12.89 -17.62 -8.81
CA THR A 99 13.28 -18.65 -7.85
C THR A 99 14.80 -18.75 -7.82
N PHE A 100 15.38 -18.72 -6.63
CA PHE A 100 16.80 -18.96 -6.41
C PHE A 100 16.95 -20.33 -5.78
N GLU A 101 17.78 -21.19 -6.36
CA GLU A 101 18.18 -22.44 -5.71
C GLU A 101 19.05 -22.12 -4.49
N VAL A 102 18.78 -22.83 -3.39
CA VAL A 102 19.43 -22.66 -2.08
C VAL A 102 20.61 -23.62 -1.95
#